data_AF-A0A0C2ZYG6-F1
#
_entry.id   AF-A0A0C2ZYG6-F1
#
_cell.length_a   1.000
_cell.length_b   1.000
_cell.length_c   1.000
_cell.angle_alpha   90.00
_cell.angle_beta   90.00
_cell.angle_gamma   90.00
#
_symmetry.space_group_name_H-M   'P 1'
#
loop_
_entity.id
_entity.type
_entity.pdbx_description
1 polymer ?
#
loop_
_entity_poly.entity_id
_entity_poly.type
_entity_poly.pdbx_seq_one_letter_code
_entity_poly.pdbx_strand_id
1 'polypeptide(L)'
;MCREWTTPKQKKFLQDELVRYSSMSAKEYTQFWPAFFQQWSQHWPERAAMFPELPLDAPLTSQQQKDLAEAVIKHQQWLRWHSGAGKNRSANRKTLTILDGLMKGKTRAKQPLEIYSKMYYTSWVKHDNPLESADTTIASIRGQIKKRFKAEPQEIQDEVMCIHREQTTGKNDMSVAEDEEEAYLDIGPETLQSNIQECGLALQKVLCHLACMTGWSFLVLMGGPDPTCPDGQCAVASLHCGKNKDGLDFAQSCPEFKSSWLPTYSLFLDLKYSKSLLL
;
A
#
# COMPACT_ATOMS: atom_id res chain seq x y z
N MET A 1 31.91 3.13 5.49
CA MET A 1 31.86 4.59 5.32
C MET A 1 31.74 4.88 3.82
N CYS A 2 30.61 5.39 3.35
CA CYS A 2 30.52 5.84 1.96
C CYS A 2 31.39 7.08 1.79
N ARG A 3 32.31 7.08 0.81
CA ARG A 3 33.05 8.29 0.44
C ARG A 3 32.04 9.32 -0.08
N GLU A 4 32.12 10.53 0.46
CA GLU A 4 31.32 11.65 -0.02
C GLU A 4 31.80 12.00 -1.44
N TRP A 5 30.88 11.92 -2.42
CA TRP A 5 31.23 12.09 -3.84
C TRP A 5 31.36 13.57 -4.24
N THR A 6 30.90 14.48 -3.38
CA THR A 6 31.01 15.92 -3.57
C THR A 6 32.19 16.50 -2.80
N THR A 7 32.81 17.53 -3.38
CA THR A 7 33.69 18.43 -2.64
C THR A 7 32.87 19.34 -1.69
N PRO A 8 33.47 19.92 -0.64
CA PRO A 8 32.76 20.84 0.26
C PRO A 8 32.08 22.02 -0.45
N LYS A 9 32.69 22.53 -1.52
CA LYS A 9 32.12 23.63 -2.33
C LYS A 9 30.91 23.18 -3.14
N GLN A 10 31.00 22.02 -3.80
CA GLN A 10 29.87 21.42 -4.51
C GLN A 10 28.71 21.13 -3.56
N LYS A 11 28.99 20.57 -2.39
CA LYS A 11 27.98 20.29 -1.36
C LYS A 11 27.26 21.55 -0.92
N LYS A 12 27.99 22.63 -0.66
CA LYS A 12 27.40 23.92 -0.28
C LYS A 12 26.46 24.45 -1.37
N PHE A 13 26.90 24.43 -2.64
CA PHE A 13 26.05 24.84 -3.77
C PHE A 13 24.78 24.00 -3.88
N LEU A 14 24.89 22.67 -3.74
CA LEU A 14 23.72 21.79 -3.74
C LEU A 14 22.77 22.09 -2.58
N GLN A 15 23.29 22.44 -1.40
CA GLN A 15 22.47 22.83 -0.24
C GLN A 15 21.74 24.16 -0.46
N ASP A 16 22.40 25.13 -1.08
CA ASP A 16 21.79 26.43 -1.38
C ASP A 16 20.67 26.26 -2.43
N GLU A 17 20.92 25.51 -3.50
CA GLU A 17 19.91 25.20 -4.52
C GLU A 17 18.80 24.28 -4.00
N LEU A 18 19.08 23.43 -2.99
CA LEU A 18 18.08 22.58 -2.36
C LEU A 18 16.95 23.40 -1.72
N VAL A 19 17.27 24.54 -1.10
CA VAL A 19 16.25 25.43 -0.50
C VAL A 19 15.29 25.91 -1.60
N ARG A 20 15.83 26.41 -2.70
CA ARG A 20 15.06 26.86 -3.86
C ARG A 20 14.24 25.72 -4.48
N TYR A 21 14.86 24.56 -4.69
CA TYR A 21 14.22 23.38 -5.24
C TYR A 21 13.06 22.88 -4.38
N SER A 22 13.19 22.94 -3.05
CA SER A 22 12.14 22.49 -2.11
C SER A 22 10.89 23.36 -2.12
N SER A 23 11.00 24.63 -2.52
CA SER A 23 9.86 25.56 -2.63
C SER A 23 9.13 25.51 -3.98
N MET A 24 9.66 24.77 -4.96
CA MET A 24 9.12 24.71 -6.31
C MET A 24 8.05 23.64 -6.48
N SER A 25 7.07 23.93 -7.34
CA SER A 25 6.06 23.01 -7.81
C SER A 25 6.58 22.11 -8.96
N ALA A 26 5.86 21.03 -9.26
CA ALA A 26 6.23 20.09 -10.31
C ALA A 26 6.38 20.74 -11.71
N LYS A 27 5.61 21.79 -12.00
CA LYS A 27 5.65 22.50 -13.29
C LYS A 27 6.92 23.35 -13.46
N GLU A 28 7.52 23.81 -12.35
CA GLU A 28 8.68 24.70 -12.37
C GLU A 28 10.00 23.92 -12.51
N TYR A 29 9.99 22.60 -12.24
CA TYR A 29 11.19 21.76 -12.38
C TYR A 29 11.76 21.73 -13.79
N THR A 30 10.91 21.78 -14.82
CA THR A 30 11.36 21.77 -16.22
C THR A 30 12.21 22.99 -16.57
N GLN A 31 11.94 24.14 -15.93
CA GLN A 31 12.71 25.37 -16.10
C GLN A 31 13.92 25.42 -15.15
N PHE A 32 13.82 24.80 -13.98
CA PHE A 32 14.89 24.74 -12.99
C PHE A 32 16.13 23.98 -13.50
N TRP A 33 15.94 22.78 -14.04
CA TRP A 33 17.07 21.88 -14.37
C TRP A 33 18.06 22.48 -15.38
N PRO A 34 17.64 23.06 -16.53
CA PRO A 34 18.58 23.66 -17.47
C PRO A 34 19.44 24.76 -16.84
N ALA A 35 18.83 25.66 -16.05
CA ALA A 35 19.53 26.75 -15.38
C ALA A 35 20.51 26.22 -14.31
N PHE A 36 20.07 25.23 -13.52
CA PHE A 36 20.92 24.58 -12.52
C PHE A 36 22.15 23.94 -13.17
N PHE A 37 21.98 23.16 -14.25
CA PHE A 37 23.12 22.49 -14.91
C PHE A 37 24.05 23.47 -15.63
N GLN A 38 23.50 24.56 -16.17
CA GLN A 38 24.31 25.63 -16.74
C GLN A 38 25.22 26.25 -15.67
N GLN A 39 24.68 26.61 -14.50
CA GLN A 39 25.49 27.15 -13.40
C GLN A 39 26.49 26.13 -12.86
N TRP A 40 26.05 24.88 -12.68
CA TRP A 40 26.91 23.81 -12.20
C TRP A 40 28.11 23.59 -13.14
N SER A 41 27.89 23.50 -14.45
CA SER A 41 28.95 23.28 -15.43
C SER A 41 29.94 24.45 -15.56
N GLN A 42 29.50 25.68 -15.28
CA GLN A 42 30.38 26.85 -15.20
C GLN A 42 31.35 26.76 -14.01
N HIS A 43 30.88 26.28 -12.85
CA HIS A 43 31.71 26.16 -11.65
C HIS A 43 32.52 24.86 -11.61
N TRP A 44 31.97 23.77 -12.14
CA TRP A 44 32.54 22.44 -12.15
C TRP A 44 32.31 21.80 -13.52
N PRO A 45 33.21 22.02 -14.48
CA PRO A 45 33.12 21.38 -15.79
C PRO A 45 33.36 19.87 -15.62
N GLU A 46 32.29 19.11 -15.45
CA GLU A 46 32.30 17.66 -15.19
C GLU A 46 33.14 16.90 -16.20
N ARG A 47 33.07 17.31 -17.47
CA ARG A 47 33.89 16.76 -18.54
C ARG A 47 35.39 16.89 -18.27
N ALA A 48 35.86 18.05 -17.81
CA ALA A 48 37.27 18.28 -17.50
C ALA A 48 37.71 17.51 -16.26
N ALA A 49 36.80 17.30 -15.30
CA ALA A 49 37.08 16.51 -14.10
C ALA A 49 37.13 15.00 -14.40
N MET A 50 36.23 14.47 -15.23
CA MET A 50 36.16 13.05 -15.57
C MET A 50 37.16 12.65 -16.66
N PHE A 51 37.49 13.56 -17.58
CA PHE A 51 38.37 13.30 -18.71
C PHE A 51 39.46 14.38 -18.83
N PRO A 52 40.41 14.47 -17.87
CA PRO A 52 41.41 15.54 -17.83
C PRO A 52 42.36 15.55 -19.03
N GLU A 53 42.54 14.41 -19.70
CA GLU A 53 43.44 14.26 -20.84
C GLU A 53 42.78 14.65 -22.18
N LEU A 54 41.47 14.84 -22.21
CA LEU A 54 40.75 15.18 -23.43
C LEU A 54 40.58 16.70 -23.58
N PRO A 55 40.89 17.27 -24.76
CA PRO A 55 40.51 18.64 -25.07
C PRO A 55 39.00 18.85 -24.89
N LEU A 56 38.62 20.05 -24.44
CA LEU A 56 37.22 20.43 -24.19
C LEU A 56 36.31 20.26 -25.42
N ASP A 57 36.87 20.41 -26.62
CA ASP A 57 36.12 20.36 -27.88
C ASP A 57 36.20 18.99 -28.60
N ALA A 58 36.94 18.02 -28.04
CA ALA A 58 37.05 16.71 -28.66
C ALA A 58 35.68 15.98 -28.68
N PRO A 59 35.36 15.16 -29.69
CA PRO A 59 34.17 14.31 -29.64
C PRO A 59 34.34 13.25 -28.54
N LEU A 60 33.33 13.11 -27.67
CA LEU A 60 33.29 12.04 -26.66
C LEU A 60 32.84 10.73 -27.32
N THR A 61 33.44 9.62 -26.90
CA THR A 61 32.95 8.27 -27.25
C THR A 61 31.58 8.00 -26.63
N SER A 62 30.83 7.05 -27.17
CA SER A 62 29.50 6.70 -26.64
C SER A 62 29.55 6.26 -25.17
N GLN A 63 30.63 5.64 -24.72
CA GLN A 63 30.78 5.26 -23.31
C GLN A 63 31.00 6.48 -22.42
N GLN A 64 31.88 7.41 -22.83
CA GLN A 64 32.14 8.64 -22.09
C GLN A 64 30.90 9.55 -22.00
N GLN A 65 30.05 9.55 -23.04
CA GLN A 65 28.76 10.25 -23.01
C GLN A 65 27.81 9.64 -21.96
N LYS A 66 27.77 8.32 -21.84
CA LYS A 66 26.98 7.63 -20.81
C LYS A 66 27.50 7.96 -19.41
N ASP A 67 28.81 7.88 -19.20
CA ASP A 67 29.43 8.14 -17.91
C ASP A 67 29.17 9.59 -17.45
N LEU A 68 29.23 10.55 -18.39
CA LEU A 68 28.88 11.95 -18.13
C LEU A 68 27.39 12.11 -17.81
N ALA A 69 26.50 11.46 -18.56
CA ALA A 69 25.07 11.49 -18.30
C ALA A 69 24.72 10.90 -16.91
N GLU A 70 25.41 9.83 -16.49
CA GLU A 70 25.24 9.25 -15.15
C GLU A 70 25.69 10.21 -14.03
N ALA A 71 26.77 10.97 -14.25
CA ALA A 71 27.21 11.99 -13.30
C ALA A 71 26.14 13.08 -13.12
N VAL A 72 25.56 13.57 -14.22
CA VAL A 72 24.45 14.53 -14.22
C VAL A 72 23.22 13.97 -13.48
N ILE A 73 22.88 12.70 -13.70
CA ILE A 73 21.75 12.04 -13.02
C ILE A 73 21.96 11.98 -11.50
N LYS A 74 23.19 11.74 -11.02
CA LYS A 74 23.50 11.73 -9.58
C LYS A 74 23.17 13.07 -8.91
N HIS A 75 23.32 14.18 -9.61
CA HIS A 75 23.00 15.51 -9.08
C HIS A 75 21.48 15.69 -8.89
N GLN A 76 20.69 15.26 -9.88
CA GLN A 76 19.23 15.26 -9.76
C GLN A 76 18.75 14.36 -8.63
N GLN A 77 19.33 13.16 -8.53
CA GLN A 77 19.00 12.19 -7.48
C GLN A 77 19.32 12.74 -6.10
N TRP A 78 20.48 13.40 -5.94
CA TRP A 78 20.86 14.02 -4.68
C TRP A 78 19.83 15.06 -4.24
N LEU A 79 19.46 15.99 -5.12
CA LEU A 79 18.46 17.03 -4.81
C LEU A 79 17.08 16.42 -4.49
N ARG A 80 16.62 15.43 -5.27
CA ARG A 80 15.36 14.72 -5.02
C ARG A 80 15.37 13.94 -3.70
N TRP A 81 16.48 13.31 -3.33
CA TRP A 81 16.59 12.60 -2.06
C TRP A 81 16.55 13.55 -0.87
N HIS A 82 17.24 14.67 -0.98
CA HIS A 82 17.35 15.64 0.10
C HIS A 82 16.14 16.58 0.20
N SER A 83 15.36 16.76 -0.87
CA SER A 83 14.08 17.49 -0.85
C SER A 83 12.93 16.69 -0.24
N GLY A 84 13.19 15.45 0.19
CA GLY A 84 12.19 14.57 0.79
C GLY A 84 11.46 13.65 -0.21
N ALA A 85 11.64 13.83 -1.52
CA ALA A 85 11.02 12.96 -2.52
C ALA A 85 11.54 11.50 -2.46
N GLY A 86 12.76 11.29 -1.96
CA GLY A 86 13.37 9.96 -1.81
C GLY A 86 12.93 9.16 -0.57
N LYS A 87 12.44 9.83 0.49
CA LYS A 87 12.07 9.17 1.76
C LYS A 87 10.83 8.27 1.63
N ASN A 88 10.04 8.46 0.57
CA ASN A 88 8.75 7.80 0.44
C ASN A 88 8.80 6.48 -0.32
N ARG A 89 9.76 6.17 -1.20
CA ARG A 89 9.66 4.93 -2.01
C ARG A 89 9.77 3.64 -1.19
N SER A 90 10.77 3.54 -0.31
CA SER A 90 10.92 2.40 0.61
C SER A 90 9.82 2.38 1.67
N ALA A 91 9.40 3.56 2.15
CA ALA A 91 8.29 3.67 3.10
C ALA A 91 6.98 3.20 2.46
N ASN A 92 6.71 3.58 1.20
CA ASN A 92 5.49 3.24 0.47
C ASN A 92 5.29 1.74 0.33
N ARG A 93 6.34 0.96 0.03
CA ARG A 93 6.18 -0.51 -0.04
C ARG A 93 5.78 -1.10 1.31
N LYS A 94 6.42 -0.66 2.40
CA LYS A 94 6.05 -1.08 3.76
C LYS A 94 4.64 -0.61 4.14
N THR A 95 4.26 0.60 3.74
CA THR A 95 2.93 1.16 3.96
C THR A 95 1.87 0.37 3.21
N LEU A 96 2.11 0.00 1.95
CA LEU A 96 1.21 -0.87 1.18
C LEU A 96 1.06 -2.24 1.85
N THR A 97 2.15 -2.87 2.30
CA THR A 97 2.06 -4.13 3.06
C THR A 97 1.30 -3.98 4.39
N ILE A 98 1.44 -2.85 5.07
CA ILE A 98 0.69 -2.56 6.31
C ILE A 98 -0.81 -2.36 5.99
N LEU A 99 -1.13 -1.63 4.94
CA LEU A 99 -2.49 -1.43 4.46
C LEU A 99 -3.12 -2.76 4.03
N ASP A 100 -2.42 -3.57 3.24
CA ASP A 100 -2.87 -4.91 2.86
C ASP A 100 -3.12 -5.78 4.09
N GLY A 101 -2.26 -5.70 5.10
CA GLY A 101 -2.45 -6.41 6.37
C GLY A 101 -3.56 -5.86 7.27
N LEU A 102 -4.04 -4.64 7.01
CA LEU A 102 -5.23 -4.05 7.65
C LEU A 102 -6.52 -4.44 6.90
N MET A 103 -6.46 -4.48 5.57
CA MET A 103 -7.56 -4.83 4.67
C MET A 103 -7.86 -6.33 4.67
N LYS A 104 -6.82 -7.15 4.58
CA LYS A 104 -6.93 -8.60 4.68
C LYS A 104 -6.97 -8.94 6.16
N GLY A 105 -8.16 -9.23 6.67
CA GLY A 105 -8.33 -9.72 8.04
C GLY A 105 -7.27 -10.78 8.33
N LYS A 106 -6.47 -10.58 9.39
CA LYS A 106 -5.35 -11.47 9.74
C LYS A 106 -5.87 -12.86 10.10
N THR A 107 -6.16 -13.67 9.10
CA THR A 107 -6.46 -15.09 9.26
C THR A 107 -5.12 -15.76 9.50
N ARG A 108 -4.80 -16.00 10.77
CA ARG A 108 -3.66 -16.83 11.14
C ARG A 108 -3.80 -18.17 10.40
N ALA A 109 -2.70 -18.65 9.80
CA ALA A 109 -2.71 -19.99 9.22
C ALA A 109 -3.11 -20.98 10.30
N LYS A 110 -4.12 -21.81 10.01
CA LYS A 110 -4.65 -22.73 11.01
C LYS A 110 -3.60 -23.77 11.33
N GLN A 111 -3.46 -24.12 12.60
CA GLN A 111 -2.60 -25.22 12.99
C GLN A 111 -3.14 -26.54 12.41
N PRO A 112 -2.31 -27.56 12.14
CA PRO A 112 -2.78 -28.85 11.61
C PRO A 112 -3.95 -29.44 12.41
N LEU A 113 -3.90 -29.35 13.74
CA LEU A 113 -4.98 -29.82 14.62
C LEU A 113 -6.29 -29.03 14.46
N GLU A 114 -6.22 -27.74 14.13
CA GLU A 114 -7.41 -26.91 13.87
C GLU A 114 -8.03 -27.22 12.51
N ILE A 115 -7.18 -27.52 11.51
CA ILE A 115 -7.62 -27.97 10.17
C ILE A 115 -8.32 -29.33 10.30
N TYR A 116 -7.65 -30.29 10.94
CA TYR A 116 -8.18 -31.60 11.24
C TYR A 116 -9.51 -31.53 12.02
N SER A 117 -9.55 -30.75 13.11
CA SER A 117 -10.79 -30.53 13.84
C SER A 117 -11.86 -29.92 12.96
N LYS A 118 -11.56 -28.95 12.10
CA LYS A 118 -12.59 -28.38 11.22
C LYS A 118 -13.16 -29.41 10.24
N MET A 119 -12.32 -30.28 9.68
CA MET A 119 -12.71 -31.24 8.65
C MET A 119 -13.52 -32.41 9.21
N TYR A 120 -13.13 -32.95 10.36
CA TYR A 120 -13.62 -34.25 10.82
C TYR A 120 -14.30 -34.22 12.21
N TYR A 121 -14.45 -33.04 12.84
CA TYR A 121 -15.10 -32.97 14.15
C TYR A 121 -16.57 -33.43 14.08
N THR A 122 -17.30 -33.09 13.01
CA THR A 122 -18.70 -33.49 12.85
C THR A 122 -18.89 -35.00 12.66
N SER A 123 -17.98 -35.68 11.98
CA SER A 123 -18.04 -37.13 11.76
C SER A 123 -17.78 -37.95 13.03
N TRP A 124 -17.07 -37.39 14.01
CA TRP A 124 -16.67 -38.13 15.22
C TRP A 124 -17.38 -37.72 16.49
N VAL A 125 -17.65 -36.43 16.67
CA VAL A 125 -18.25 -35.92 17.91
C VAL A 125 -19.70 -36.37 18.07
N LYS A 126 -20.39 -36.70 16.97
CA LYS A 126 -21.74 -37.29 17.04
C LYS A 126 -21.78 -38.77 17.37
N HIS A 127 -20.68 -39.53 17.21
CA HIS A 127 -20.71 -40.99 17.33
C HIS A 127 -20.09 -41.55 18.62
N ASP A 128 -19.05 -40.91 19.18
CA ASP A 128 -18.28 -41.53 20.27
C ASP A 128 -18.41 -40.86 21.64
N ASN A 129 -19.03 -39.68 21.73
CA ASN A 129 -19.23 -38.98 23.01
C ASN A 129 -20.51 -38.14 22.93
N PRO A 130 -21.65 -38.59 23.49
CA PRO A 130 -22.76 -37.70 23.77
C PRO A 130 -22.21 -36.62 24.72
N LEU A 131 -22.24 -35.37 24.28
CA LEU A 131 -21.67 -34.21 24.96
C LEU A 131 -22.36 -33.86 26.30
N GLU A 132 -23.03 -34.81 26.95
CA GLU A 132 -23.87 -34.60 28.13
C GLU A 132 -23.10 -34.68 29.46
N SER A 133 -21.81 -35.06 29.47
CA SER A 133 -21.01 -34.92 30.70
C SER A 133 -20.58 -33.47 30.90
N ALA A 134 -21.17 -32.81 31.90
CA ALA A 134 -21.03 -31.38 32.21
C ALA A 134 -19.59 -30.88 32.46
N ASP A 135 -18.59 -31.77 32.56
CA ASP A 135 -17.22 -31.43 32.97
C ASP A 135 -16.16 -31.50 31.86
N THR A 136 -16.56 -31.49 30.59
CA THR A 136 -15.60 -31.59 29.49
C THR A 136 -14.85 -30.27 29.28
N THR A 137 -13.66 -30.14 29.89
CA THR A 137 -12.79 -28.96 29.71
C THR A 137 -12.21 -28.88 28.29
N ILE A 138 -11.99 -27.65 27.80
CA ILE A 138 -11.37 -27.38 26.47
C ILE A 138 -10.03 -28.11 26.31
N ALA A 139 -9.25 -28.24 27.38
CA ALA A 139 -8.00 -28.98 27.39
C ALA A 139 -8.19 -30.47 27.09
N SER A 140 -9.24 -31.09 27.65
CA SER A 140 -9.60 -32.49 27.39
C SER A 140 -9.95 -32.68 25.90
N ILE A 141 -10.78 -31.78 25.34
CA ILE A 141 -11.16 -31.82 23.91
C ILE A 141 -9.93 -31.73 23.02
N ARG A 142 -9.02 -30.77 23.28
CA ARG A 142 -7.77 -30.63 22.52
C ARG A 142 -6.87 -31.88 22.64
N GLY A 143 -6.81 -32.48 23.82
CA GLY A 143 -6.09 -33.74 24.06
C GLY A 143 -6.66 -34.89 23.22
N GLN A 144 -7.98 -35.02 23.17
CA GLN A 144 -8.67 -36.05 22.37
C GLN A 144 -8.44 -35.85 20.87
N ILE A 145 -8.59 -34.62 20.37
CA ILE A 145 -8.33 -34.28 18.96
C ILE A 145 -6.89 -34.65 18.60
N LYS A 146 -5.92 -34.28 19.44
CA LYS A 146 -4.51 -34.61 19.21
C LYS A 146 -4.24 -36.11 19.22
N LYS A 147 -4.87 -36.85 20.13
CA LYS A 147 -4.72 -38.32 20.21
C LYS A 147 -5.29 -38.99 18.97
N ARG A 148 -6.47 -38.56 18.51
CA ARG A 148 -7.10 -39.10 17.30
C ARG A 148 -6.33 -38.76 16.05
N PHE A 149 -5.90 -37.51 15.88
CA PHE A 149 -5.11 -37.11 14.73
C PHE A 149 -3.86 -37.97 14.53
N LYS A 150 -3.20 -38.35 15.64
CA LYS A 150 -2.03 -39.25 15.60
C LYS A 150 -2.35 -40.70 15.27
N ALA A 151 -3.58 -41.13 15.53
CA ALA A 151 -4.06 -42.49 15.29
C ALA A 151 -4.70 -42.66 13.90
N GLU A 152 -4.95 -41.56 13.19
CA GLU A 152 -5.49 -41.60 11.83
C GLU A 152 -4.54 -42.26 10.83
N PRO A 153 -5.07 -42.80 9.71
CA PRO A 153 -4.28 -43.21 8.58
C PRO A 153 -3.34 -42.09 8.10
N GLN A 154 -2.18 -42.50 7.59
CA GLN A 154 -1.16 -41.56 7.08
C GLN A 154 -1.73 -40.63 6.00
N GLU A 155 -2.65 -41.13 5.17
CA GLU A 155 -3.33 -40.36 4.12
C GLU A 155 -4.06 -39.12 4.68
N ILE A 156 -4.77 -39.27 5.79
CA ILE A 156 -5.49 -38.15 6.45
C ILE A 156 -4.53 -37.17 7.10
N GLN A 157 -3.44 -37.68 7.69
CA GLN A 157 -2.40 -36.82 8.26
C GLN A 157 -1.70 -36.00 7.16
N ASP A 158 -1.40 -36.62 6.03
CA ASP A 158 -0.75 -35.99 4.89
C ASP A 158 -1.68 -34.96 4.22
N GLU A 159 -2.98 -35.26 4.08
CA GLU A 159 -4.00 -34.33 3.59
C GLU A 159 -4.05 -33.05 4.44
N VAL A 160 -4.19 -33.21 5.76
CA VAL A 160 -4.21 -32.08 6.71
C VAL A 160 -2.91 -31.25 6.63
N MET A 161 -1.76 -31.93 6.50
CA MET A 161 -0.46 -31.28 6.38
C MET A 161 -0.26 -30.62 5.00
N CYS A 162 -0.92 -31.10 3.95
CA CYS A 162 -0.96 -30.46 2.63
C CYS A 162 -1.72 -29.14 2.71
N ILE A 163 -2.94 -29.16 3.25
CA ILE A 163 -3.77 -27.96 3.45
C ILE A 163 -3.05 -26.93 4.34
N HIS A 164 -2.37 -27.40 5.39
CA HIS A 164 -1.56 -26.51 6.24
C HIS A 164 -0.44 -25.84 5.44
N ARG A 165 0.28 -26.62 4.63
CA ARG A 165 1.35 -26.11 3.76
C ARG A 165 0.81 -25.09 2.77
N GLU A 166 -0.27 -25.38 2.07
CA GLU A 166 -0.93 -24.46 1.13
C GLU A 166 -1.32 -23.12 1.79
N GLN A 167 -1.88 -23.15 3.02
CA GLN A 167 -2.21 -21.93 3.76
C GLN A 167 -0.97 -21.10 4.18
N THR A 168 0.20 -21.72 4.27
CA THR A 168 1.45 -21.07 4.65
C THR A 168 2.29 -20.62 3.45
N THR A 169 2.32 -21.40 2.37
CA THR A 169 3.06 -21.09 1.14
C THR A 169 2.33 -20.07 0.28
N GLY A 170 1.00 -20.15 0.19
CA GLY A 170 0.18 -19.13 -0.51
C GLY A 170 0.29 -17.72 0.09
N LYS A 171 0.83 -17.58 1.31
CA LYS A 171 1.16 -16.29 1.92
C LYS A 171 2.54 -15.75 1.53
N ASN A 172 3.48 -16.61 1.18
CA ASN A 172 4.82 -16.21 0.78
C ASN A 172 4.93 -15.91 -0.72
N ASP A 173 4.10 -16.55 -1.56
CA ASP A 173 4.17 -16.37 -3.02
C ASP A 173 3.38 -15.16 -3.55
N MET A 174 2.61 -14.44 -2.72
CA MET A 174 2.03 -13.13 -3.10
C MET A 174 3.05 -11.98 -3.08
N SER A 175 4.34 -12.26 -3.25
CA SER A 175 5.34 -11.22 -3.56
C SER A 175 5.48 -11.02 -5.08
N VAL A 176 4.37 -11.09 -5.82
CA VAL A 176 4.34 -10.80 -7.27
C VAL A 176 4.19 -9.29 -7.42
N ALA A 177 5.31 -8.66 -7.79
CA ALA A 177 5.42 -7.24 -8.07
C ALA A 177 5.39 -6.97 -9.58
N GLU A 178 4.74 -7.81 -10.38
CA GLU A 178 4.74 -7.68 -11.84
C GLU A 178 3.29 -7.77 -12.35
N ASP A 179 2.86 -6.65 -12.94
CA ASP A 179 1.58 -6.32 -13.57
C ASP A 179 0.32 -6.19 -12.68
N GLU A 180 0.31 -5.13 -11.86
CA GLU A 180 -0.88 -4.64 -11.11
C GLU A 180 -2.06 -4.26 -12.02
N GLU A 181 -1.85 -3.97 -13.31
CA GLU A 181 -2.90 -3.46 -14.19
C GLU A 181 -3.78 -4.58 -14.78
N GLU A 182 -3.25 -5.80 -14.93
CA GLU A 182 -3.96 -6.94 -15.54
C GLU A 182 -4.70 -7.80 -14.50
N ALA A 183 -4.34 -7.70 -13.22
CA ALA A 183 -4.96 -8.44 -12.11
C ALA A 183 -6.35 -7.92 -11.68
N TYR A 184 -6.80 -6.76 -12.18
CA TYR A 184 -8.10 -6.18 -11.82
C TYR A 184 -9.31 -6.80 -12.52
N LEU A 185 -9.09 -7.59 -13.58
CA LEU A 185 -10.18 -8.03 -14.46
C LEU A 185 -10.98 -9.25 -13.96
N ASP A 186 -10.55 -9.95 -12.90
CA ASP A 186 -11.17 -11.20 -12.47
C ASP A 186 -11.55 -11.24 -10.97
N ILE A 187 -11.70 -10.07 -10.33
CA ILE A 187 -12.14 -10.02 -8.93
C ILE A 187 -13.65 -10.24 -8.86
N GLY A 188 -14.07 -11.38 -8.31
CA GLY A 188 -15.49 -11.69 -8.10
C GLY A 188 -16.22 -10.64 -7.23
N PRO A 189 -17.53 -10.43 -7.45
CA PRO A 189 -18.31 -9.37 -6.79
C PRO A 189 -18.33 -9.49 -5.26
N GLU A 190 -18.31 -10.70 -4.71
CA GLU A 190 -18.21 -10.93 -3.26
C GLU A 190 -16.87 -10.42 -2.69
N THR A 191 -15.78 -10.62 -3.42
CA THR A 191 -14.45 -10.16 -3.00
C THR A 191 -14.37 -8.64 -3.10
N LEU A 192 -14.92 -8.04 -4.16
CA LEU A 192 -15.04 -6.58 -4.28
C LEU A 192 -15.84 -5.99 -3.11
N GLN A 193 -16.99 -6.58 -2.78
CA GLN A 193 -17.82 -6.13 -1.66
C GLN A 193 -17.08 -6.21 -0.32
N SER A 194 -16.40 -7.34 -0.07
CA SER A 194 -15.57 -7.49 1.13
C SER A 194 -14.45 -6.43 1.17
N ASN A 195 -13.79 -6.16 0.05
CA ASN A 195 -12.74 -5.15 -0.02
C ASN A 195 -13.28 -3.74 0.24
N ILE A 196 -14.46 -3.39 -0.28
CA ILE A 196 -15.11 -2.10 -0.04
C ILE A 196 -15.43 -1.93 1.46
N GLN A 197 -15.96 -2.97 2.10
CA GLN A 197 -16.29 -2.94 3.53
C GLN A 197 -15.04 -2.80 4.41
N GLU A 198 -14.00 -3.59 4.12
CA GLU A 198 -12.74 -3.54 4.87
C GLU A 198 -11.98 -2.22 4.62
N CYS A 199 -12.11 -1.62 3.42
CA CYS A 199 -11.54 -0.32 3.07
C CYS A 199 -11.95 0.76 4.06
N GLY A 200 -13.26 0.85 4.34
CA GLY A 200 -13.79 1.82 5.28
C GLY A 200 -13.19 1.67 6.68
N LEU A 201 -13.13 0.43 7.18
CA LEU A 201 -12.61 0.12 8.52
C LEU A 201 -11.10 0.37 8.62
N ALA A 202 -10.32 -0.02 7.61
CA ALA A 202 -8.89 0.16 7.57
C ALA A 202 -8.52 1.66 7.50
N LEU A 203 -9.14 2.41 6.58
CA LEU A 203 -8.93 3.85 6.46
C LEU A 203 -9.32 4.59 7.73
N GLN A 204 -10.46 4.25 8.35
CA GLN A 204 -10.88 4.88 9.61
C GLN A 204 -9.80 4.74 10.70
N LYS A 205 -9.20 3.55 10.85
CA LYS A 205 -8.12 3.33 11.83
C LYS A 205 -6.89 4.19 11.55
N VAL A 206 -6.49 4.29 10.28
CA VAL A 206 -5.35 5.11 9.86
C VAL A 206 -5.63 6.59 10.12
N LEU A 207 -6.80 7.09 9.71
CA LEU A 207 -7.21 8.48 9.91
C LEU A 207 -7.31 8.83 11.40
N CYS A 208 -7.86 7.95 12.24
CA CYS A 208 -7.88 8.13 13.69
C CYS A 208 -6.48 8.22 14.31
N HIS A 209 -5.57 7.36 13.87
CA HIS A 209 -4.19 7.44 14.32
C HIS A 209 -3.53 8.76 13.90
N LEU A 210 -3.68 9.16 12.63
CA LEU A 210 -3.16 10.42 12.12
C LEU A 210 -3.74 11.62 12.87
N ALA A 211 -5.06 11.65 13.11
CA ALA A 211 -5.73 12.71 13.86
C ALA A 211 -5.16 12.86 15.27
N CYS A 212 -4.89 11.74 15.95
CA CYS A 212 -4.30 11.75 17.27
C CYS A 212 -2.86 12.29 17.25
N MET A 213 -2.08 11.94 16.22
CA MET A 213 -0.68 12.35 16.09
C MET A 213 -0.51 13.81 15.64
N THR A 214 -1.39 14.32 14.79
CA THR A 214 -1.26 15.66 14.19
C THR A 214 -2.17 16.70 14.84
N GLY A 215 -3.18 16.27 15.61
CA GLY A 215 -4.26 17.12 16.10
C GLY A 215 -5.23 17.57 14.99
N TRP A 216 -5.16 16.98 13.80
CA TRP A 216 -6.03 17.33 12.68
C TRP A 216 -7.34 16.54 12.72
N SER A 217 -8.38 17.10 12.10
CA SER A 217 -9.59 16.38 11.75
C SER A 217 -9.56 16.00 10.27
N PHE A 218 -10.05 14.81 9.94
CA PHE A 218 -10.08 14.30 8.57
C PHE A 218 -11.51 13.98 8.14
N LEU A 219 -11.80 14.28 6.88
CA LEU A 219 -13.00 13.87 6.15
C LEU A 219 -12.55 13.15 4.88
N VAL A 220 -13.07 11.95 4.65
CA VAL A 220 -12.89 11.23 3.38
C VAL A 220 -14.25 10.94 2.78
N LEU A 221 -14.44 11.36 1.52
CA LEU A 221 -15.55 10.97 0.67
C LEU A 221 -15.02 9.97 -0.36
N MET A 222 -15.69 8.83 -0.46
CA MET A 222 -15.33 7.77 -1.40
C MET A 222 -16.58 7.10 -1.95
N GLY A 223 -16.49 6.57 -3.16
CA GLY A 223 -17.59 5.85 -3.76
C GLY A 223 -17.26 5.29 -5.13
N GLY A 224 -18.15 4.43 -5.60
CA GLY A 224 -18.03 3.72 -6.86
C GLY A 224 -19.20 2.76 -7.06
N PRO A 225 -19.19 1.97 -8.14
CA PRO A 225 -20.25 1.00 -8.43
C PRO A 225 -20.41 0.01 -7.27
N ASP A 226 -21.66 -0.20 -6.85
CA ASP A 226 -22.00 -1.20 -5.85
C ASP A 226 -22.05 -2.58 -6.51
N PRO A 227 -21.17 -3.54 -6.15
CA PRO A 227 -21.15 -4.87 -6.74
C PRO A 227 -22.40 -5.70 -6.42
N THR A 228 -23.23 -5.26 -5.46
CA THR A 228 -24.49 -5.91 -5.10
C THR A 228 -25.69 -5.38 -5.89
N CYS A 229 -25.53 -4.25 -6.59
CA CYS A 229 -26.57 -3.64 -7.41
C CYS A 229 -26.40 -4.08 -8.88
N PRO A 230 -27.35 -4.82 -9.48
CA PRO A 230 -27.27 -5.26 -10.88
C PRO A 230 -27.13 -4.11 -11.88
N ASP A 231 -27.72 -2.96 -11.55
CA ASP A 231 -27.73 -1.76 -12.40
C ASP A 231 -26.41 -0.98 -12.32
N GLY A 232 -25.46 -1.41 -11.49
CA GLY A 232 -24.18 -0.72 -11.29
C GLY A 232 -24.31 0.65 -10.64
N GLN A 233 -25.38 0.89 -9.87
CA GLN A 233 -25.57 2.13 -9.14
C GLN A 233 -24.37 2.43 -8.24
N CYS A 234 -23.97 3.70 -8.18
CA CYS A 234 -22.86 4.10 -7.34
C CYS A 234 -23.28 4.21 -5.88
N ALA A 235 -22.51 3.58 -5.00
CA ALA A 235 -22.59 3.79 -3.56
C ALA A 235 -21.58 4.87 -3.13
N VAL A 236 -21.98 5.71 -2.18
CA VAL A 236 -21.11 6.71 -1.55
C VAL A 236 -20.99 6.40 -0.07
N ALA A 237 -19.75 6.41 0.42
CA ALA A 237 -19.42 6.31 1.82
C ALA A 237 -18.62 7.55 2.26
N SER A 238 -18.76 7.91 3.53
CA SER A 238 -18.00 8.99 4.14
C SER A 238 -17.39 8.54 5.45
N LEU A 239 -16.12 8.84 5.65
CA LEU A 239 -15.39 8.60 6.89
C LEU A 239 -15.07 9.93 7.56
N HIS A 240 -15.31 9.99 8.86
CA HIS A 240 -15.12 11.19 9.66
C HIS A 240 -14.21 10.87 10.83
N CYS A 241 -13.17 11.67 11.00
CA CYS A 241 -12.27 11.56 12.13
C CYS A 241 -12.04 12.92 12.78
N GLY A 242 -12.33 13.00 14.07
CA GLY A 242 -12.33 14.24 14.83
C GLY A 242 -13.75 14.62 15.25
N LYS A 243 -13.83 15.40 16.33
CA LYS A 243 -15.08 15.92 16.89
C LYS A 243 -14.92 17.39 17.21
N ASN A 244 -15.98 18.17 17.03
CA ASN A 244 -16.02 19.56 17.46
C ASN A 244 -16.17 19.66 18.99
N LYS A 245 -16.32 20.89 19.50
CA LYS A 245 -16.48 21.15 20.95
C LYS A 245 -17.73 20.50 21.55
N ASP A 246 -18.73 20.24 20.72
CA ASP A 246 -20.00 19.62 21.10
C ASP A 246 -19.97 18.09 20.94
N GLY A 247 -18.81 17.51 20.57
CA GLY A 247 -18.64 16.08 20.39
C GLY A 247 -19.21 15.54 19.07
N LEU A 248 -19.61 16.42 18.14
CA LEU A 248 -20.16 16.09 16.83
C LEU A 248 -19.06 15.96 15.78
N ASP A 249 -19.21 14.99 14.88
CA ASP A 249 -18.38 14.91 13.68
C ASP A 249 -18.79 15.96 12.61
N PHE A 250 -18.05 16.01 11.51
CA PHE A 250 -18.31 16.99 10.45
C PHE A 250 -19.71 16.83 9.84
N ALA A 251 -20.11 15.61 9.47
CA ALA A 251 -21.44 15.35 8.90
C ALA A 251 -22.60 15.68 9.85
N GLN A 252 -22.39 15.53 11.16
CA GLN A 252 -23.38 15.88 12.18
C GLN A 252 -23.46 17.39 12.40
N SER A 253 -22.33 18.09 12.30
CA SER A 253 -22.25 19.54 12.50
C SER A 253 -22.63 20.38 11.26
N CYS A 254 -22.63 19.77 10.06
CA CYS A 254 -22.93 20.43 8.79
C CYS A 254 -24.21 19.83 8.15
N PRO A 255 -25.37 20.49 8.30
CA PRO A 255 -26.64 20.03 7.73
C PRO A 255 -26.57 19.83 6.20
N GLU A 256 -25.79 20.65 5.52
CA GLU A 256 -25.59 20.63 4.06
C GLU A 256 -24.83 19.39 3.58
N PHE A 257 -24.14 18.69 4.48
CA PHE A 257 -23.36 17.52 4.11
C PHE A 257 -24.23 16.46 3.44
N LYS A 258 -25.39 16.14 4.04
CA LYS A 258 -26.30 15.14 3.49
C LYS A 258 -27.12 15.66 2.31
N SER A 259 -27.50 16.94 2.32
CA SER A 259 -28.42 17.50 1.30
C SER A 259 -27.72 18.02 0.05
N SER A 260 -26.44 18.40 0.14
CA SER A 260 -25.71 19.02 -0.97
C SER A 260 -24.42 18.27 -1.31
N TRP A 261 -23.59 17.91 -0.32
CA TRP A 261 -22.27 17.36 -0.60
C TRP A 261 -22.36 15.91 -1.11
N LEU A 262 -23.11 15.05 -0.42
CA LEU A 262 -23.31 13.66 -0.84
C LEU A 262 -23.94 13.58 -2.24
N PRO A 263 -25.05 14.28 -2.55
CA PRO A 263 -25.62 14.26 -3.90
C PRO A 263 -24.69 14.79 -4.98
N THR A 264 -23.92 15.84 -4.69
CA THR A 264 -22.95 16.40 -5.64
C THR A 264 -21.85 15.39 -5.96
N TYR A 265 -21.36 14.68 -4.94
CA TYR A 265 -20.37 13.61 -5.14
C TYR A 265 -20.98 12.40 -5.87
N SER A 266 -22.21 11.99 -5.54
CA SER A 266 -22.94 10.94 -6.28
C SER A 266 -23.07 11.29 -7.75
N LEU A 267 -23.47 12.52 -8.08
CA LEU A 267 -23.59 12.98 -9.48
C LEU A 267 -22.24 12.92 -10.20
N PHE A 268 -21.14 13.27 -9.52
CA PHE A 268 -19.80 13.10 -10.08
C PHE A 268 -19.49 11.62 -10.38
N LEU A 269 -19.85 10.69 -9.49
CA LEU A 269 -19.64 9.26 -9.72
C LEU A 269 -20.52 8.73 -10.86
N ASP A 270 -21.77 9.16 -10.94
CA ASP A 270 -22.68 8.80 -12.03
C ASP A 270 -22.11 9.29 -13.37
N LEU A 271 -21.55 10.50 -13.44
CA LEU A 271 -20.87 10.98 -14.65
C LEU A 271 -19.59 10.20 -14.97
N LYS A 272 -18.86 9.72 -13.96
CA LYS A 272 -17.61 8.96 -14.13
C LYS A 272 -17.86 7.52 -14.60
N TYR A 273 -18.89 6.88 -14.04
CA TYR A 273 -19.16 5.44 -14.22
C TYR A 273 -20.39 5.16 -15.08
N SER A 274 -21.17 6.18 -15.48
CA SER A 274 -22.13 6.02 -16.56
C SER A 274 -21.38 5.49 -17.76
N LYS A 275 -21.69 4.25 -18.13
CA LYS A 275 -21.26 3.71 -19.42
C LYS A 275 -21.76 4.72 -20.45
N SER A 276 -20.82 5.34 -21.17
CA SER A 276 -21.18 6.07 -22.36
C SER A 276 -22.03 5.12 -23.19
N LEU A 277 -23.33 5.40 -23.27
CA LEU A 277 -24.19 4.93 -24.33
C LEU A 277 -23.64 5.58 -25.61
N LEU A 278 -22.48 5.09 -26.06
CA LEU A 278 -22.04 5.25 -27.43
C LEU A 278 -23.03 4.41 -28.25
N LEU A 279 -24.10 5.09 -28.64
CA LEU A 279 -24.91 4.76 -29.81
C LEU A 279 -24.02 4.64 -31.04
#